data_AF-A0A0A8L546-F1
#
_entry.id   AF-A0A0A8L546-F1
#
_cell.length_a   1.000
_cell.length_b   1.000
_cell.length_c   1.000
_cell.angle_alpha   90.00
_cell.angle_beta   90.00
_cell.angle_gamma   90.00
#
_symmetry.space_group_name_H-M   'P 1'
#
loop_
_entity.id
_entity.type
_entity.pdbx_description
1 polymer ?
#
loop_
_entity_poly.entity_id
_entity_poly.type
_entity_poly.pdbx_seq_one_letter_code
_entity_poly.pdbx_strand_id
1 'polypeptide(L)'
;MNESRIPSINARKRPRPFSSGFISASDVKELTDVAGNKKHHPVLANITNMAMSTTGTAVSSNCDSKRESFGPTYQSKSQTTNMRLLNKYFYGDPSVIEEVKKRERKALKDIHLFTKQIDETDAEQESLSSKIIPQLKYDLNKRSIVFKHLKQETIAMQQELYQLNNDCELKKKSHELIINNMSLKHSVNMQEAINRWQQIISEKRHALELELQKLKQTEPDPAVVKEIQNLKSEKLEREKSLKRLQQENESLIQSHDEALKLQLEKFKDEKKEPLIESIAENKSLKNKVTYLKASLETLKGKIQDSHDTELSLKDTINQKKEELRELEESLEPGEQALSELQLKFKSEKDITDKVKAQAKLAEVEYNKNYDRMEQEQLQRRVLENTIDELDGHIRCFAYVNQNEIVNDYEVDYMNKCIIGDTGAFYFNRILPRDLMSPSNLFNNECFTFIDSCLKDKKSCNIISINDDLRKDFLETIHEQFCESKVLVQMVVLNDDDLSKDMLNSQDSDLSAVIDEKCIDFHSKRLPIEEVGSFIQPNFKGIHVMKFEVFSSDEKFESIFFIQAPMSEMQKLNTIRLTEPAATPVATFLQSLLLRLQSLIIFNFDTPDASLLQLSQTLHKLPNPK
;
A
#
# COMPACT_ATOMS: atom_id res chain seq x y z
N MET A 1 33.88 -39.09 99.81
CA MET A 1 34.48 -38.34 98.69
C MET A 1 33.37 -38.15 97.66
N ASN A 2 32.58 -37.09 97.86
CA ASN A 2 32.56 -35.84 97.09
C ASN A 2 31.47 -35.95 96.01
N GLU A 3 30.21 -35.65 96.30
CA GLU A 3 29.58 -34.31 96.46
C GLU A 3 29.70 -33.38 95.25
N SER A 4 28.57 -32.68 95.04
CA SER A 4 28.41 -31.35 94.44
C SER A 4 28.05 -31.32 92.95
N ARG A 5 27.19 -30.42 92.45
CA ARG A 5 26.19 -29.50 93.04
C ARG A 5 25.45 -28.85 91.86
N ILE A 6 24.20 -28.46 92.10
CA ILE A 6 23.45 -27.47 91.33
C ILE A 6 24.05 -26.06 91.57
N PRO A 7 23.88 -25.12 90.62
CA PRO A 7 23.20 -23.84 90.92
C PRO A 7 22.19 -23.50 89.77
N SER A 8 20.93 -23.07 89.92
CA SER A 8 20.27 -22.06 90.78
C SER A 8 20.92 -20.67 90.69
N ILE A 9 20.27 -19.50 90.64
CA ILE A 9 18.91 -18.97 90.54
C ILE A 9 19.13 -17.43 90.57
N ASN A 10 18.22 -16.66 89.97
CA ASN A 10 17.86 -15.26 90.28
C ASN A 10 18.69 -14.02 89.86
N ALA A 11 18.06 -13.23 88.98
CA ALA A 11 17.27 -12.03 89.29
C ALA A 11 17.91 -10.63 89.51
N ARG A 12 17.11 -9.65 89.03
CA ARG A 12 16.74 -8.35 89.64
C ARG A 12 17.62 -7.11 89.36
N LYS A 13 17.05 -6.15 88.61
CA LYS A 13 16.54 -4.81 89.03
C LYS A 13 16.46 -3.89 87.78
N ARG A 14 15.28 -3.42 87.33
CA ARG A 14 14.53 -2.19 87.74
C ARG A 14 15.37 -0.90 87.65
N PRO A 15 14.84 0.25 87.16
CA PRO A 15 13.61 0.85 87.74
C PRO A 15 12.61 1.56 86.79
N ARG A 16 11.35 1.59 87.24
CA ARG A 16 10.25 2.57 87.02
C ARG A 16 10.52 3.86 87.84
N PRO A 17 9.80 5.02 87.80
CA PRO A 17 8.33 5.23 87.88
C PRO A 17 7.81 6.47 87.08
N PHE A 18 6.51 6.74 86.89
CA PHE A 18 5.46 7.19 87.83
C PHE A 18 4.08 7.14 87.11
N SER A 19 3.05 6.51 87.71
CA SER A 19 1.80 7.08 88.28
C SER A 19 0.79 7.59 87.24
N SER A 20 -0.52 7.40 87.30
CA SER A 20 -1.50 6.87 88.28
C SER A 20 -2.84 6.86 87.51
N GLY A 21 -3.65 5.79 87.52
CA GLY A 21 -4.77 5.59 88.46
C GLY A 21 -6.03 6.36 87.98
N PHE A 22 -7.24 5.82 87.84
CA PHE A 22 -8.03 5.05 88.81
C PHE A 22 -9.34 4.53 88.15
N ILE A 23 -9.76 3.29 88.51
CA ILE A 23 -11.13 2.81 88.86
C ILE A 23 -12.26 2.83 87.80
N SER A 24 -12.77 1.67 87.32
CA SER A 24 -13.91 0.83 87.84
C SER A 24 -15.29 1.45 87.59
N ALA A 25 -16.42 0.79 87.40
CA ALA A 25 -16.89 -0.57 87.15
C ALA A 25 -18.42 -0.42 86.92
N SER A 26 -19.05 -1.41 86.26
CA SER A 26 -20.49 -1.75 86.29
C SER A 26 -21.51 -0.66 85.92
N ASP A 27 -22.11 -0.72 84.73
CA ASP A 27 -23.32 -1.48 84.36
C ASP A 27 -24.62 -0.75 84.70
N VAL A 28 -25.52 -0.65 83.71
CA VAL A 28 -26.95 -1.02 83.76
C VAL A 28 -27.72 -0.35 82.59
N LYS A 29 -28.47 -1.20 81.85
CA LYS A 29 -29.67 -0.96 81.00
C LYS A 29 -29.48 -0.38 79.59
N GLU A 30 -30.21 -0.79 78.55
CA GLU A 30 -31.20 -1.86 78.29
C GLU A 30 -31.53 -1.79 76.77
N LEU A 31 -31.55 -2.95 76.11
CA LEU A 31 -32.46 -3.43 75.04
C LEU A 31 -32.81 -2.60 73.76
N THR A 32 -32.80 -3.39 72.66
CA THR A 32 -33.70 -3.46 71.48
C THR A 32 -33.45 -2.63 70.20
N ASP A 33 -33.03 -3.36 69.17
CA ASP A 33 -33.59 -3.54 67.81
C ASP A 33 -34.51 -2.45 67.19
N VAL A 34 -34.23 -2.09 65.93
CA VAL A 34 -34.91 -2.59 64.70
C VAL A 34 -34.49 -1.76 63.47
N ALA A 35 -34.00 -2.50 62.47
CA ALA A 35 -34.08 -2.33 61.00
C ALA A 35 -34.28 -0.95 60.33
N GLY A 36 -33.52 -0.75 59.24
CA GLY A 36 -34.16 -0.51 57.95
C GLY A 36 -33.58 0.57 57.03
N ASN A 37 -33.19 0.11 55.83
CA ASN A 37 -33.21 0.80 54.53
C ASN A 37 -32.00 1.61 54.04
N LYS A 38 -31.29 0.98 53.09
CA LYS A 38 -31.06 1.42 51.69
C LYS A 38 -31.32 2.90 51.39
N LYS A 39 -30.38 3.58 50.70
CA LYS A 39 -30.48 3.96 49.28
C LYS A 39 -29.48 5.06 48.85
N HIS A 40 -28.77 4.72 47.78
CA HIS A 40 -28.48 5.51 46.58
C HIS A 40 -27.61 6.79 46.61
N HIS A 41 -26.48 6.66 45.91
CA HIS A 41 -25.87 7.70 45.08
C HIS A 41 -26.88 8.30 44.08
N PRO A 42 -26.94 9.64 43.93
CA PRO A 42 -27.70 10.28 42.86
C PRO A 42 -26.75 10.93 41.86
N VAL A 43 -26.55 10.37 40.66
CA VAL A 43 -26.34 11.18 39.43
C VAL A 43 -26.75 10.34 38.21
N LEU A 44 -28.05 10.30 37.92
CA LEU A 44 -28.59 10.24 36.56
C LEU A 44 -29.99 10.86 36.61
N ALA A 45 -30.05 12.17 36.39
CA ALA A 45 -31.26 12.87 35.99
C ALA A 45 -30.83 14.02 35.09
N ASN A 46 -30.88 13.79 33.78
CA ASN A 46 -31.59 14.67 32.84
C ASN A 46 -31.56 14.04 31.45
N ILE A 47 -32.68 13.40 31.15
CA ILE A 47 -33.11 12.91 29.84
C ILE A 47 -33.96 14.02 29.18
N THR A 48 -33.69 14.27 27.90
CA THR A 48 -34.54 14.81 26.80
C THR A 48 -35.83 15.61 27.07
N ASN A 49 -36.02 16.69 26.28
CA ASN A 49 -37.18 16.95 25.40
C ASN A 49 -36.86 18.17 24.48
N MET A 50 -36.83 18.01 23.15
CA MET A 50 -37.90 18.31 22.16
C MET A 50 -38.36 19.77 22.07
N ALA A 51 -38.11 20.42 20.93
CA ALA A 51 -39.11 21.18 20.16
C ALA A 51 -38.63 21.46 18.72
N MET A 52 -39.52 21.23 17.76
CA MET A 52 -39.39 21.46 16.31
C MET A 52 -39.90 22.86 15.90
N SER A 53 -39.52 23.27 14.68
CA SER A 53 -40.14 24.28 13.78
C SER A 53 -39.83 25.76 14.12
N THR A 54 -39.67 26.73 13.21
CA THR A 54 -39.83 26.81 11.74
C THR A 54 -39.15 28.11 11.20
N THR A 55 -38.82 28.11 9.90
CA THR A 55 -38.76 29.23 8.93
C THR A 55 -37.77 30.41 9.07
N GLY A 56 -37.09 30.70 7.94
CA GLY A 56 -37.12 32.05 7.35
C GLY A 56 -35.81 32.84 7.33
N THR A 57 -35.12 32.81 6.17
CA THR A 57 -34.35 33.91 5.53
C THR A 57 -33.86 35.08 6.38
N ALA A 58 -32.54 35.27 6.44
CA ALA A 58 -31.91 36.55 6.09
C ALA A 58 -30.40 36.41 5.89
N VAL A 59 -29.99 36.90 4.73
CA VAL A 59 -28.67 37.35 4.31
C VAL A 59 -27.89 38.01 5.45
N SER A 60 -26.63 37.59 5.66
CA SER A 60 -25.57 38.49 6.11
C SER A 60 -24.21 37.87 5.78
N SER A 61 -23.59 38.45 4.76
CA SER A 61 -22.16 38.50 4.52
C SER A 61 -21.33 38.55 5.80
N ASN A 62 -20.26 37.75 5.86
CA ASN A 62 -18.93 38.23 6.24
C ASN A 62 -17.88 37.22 5.77
N CYS A 63 -17.28 37.56 4.64
CA CYS A 63 -16.03 36.98 4.17
C CYS A 63 -14.89 37.82 4.78
N ASP A 64 -14.16 37.26 5.75
CA ASP A 64 -12.84 37.79 6.10
C ASP A 64 -11.80 37.08 5.22
N SER A 65 -11.80 37.47 3.96
CA SER A 65 -10.66 37.26 3.06
C SER A 65 -9.69 38.43 3.26
N LYS A 66 -8.50 38.11 3.79
CA LYS A 66 -7.33 38.99 3.74
C LYS A 66 -7.03 39.31 2.27
N ARG A 67 -7.51 40.47 1.81
CA ARG A 67 -7.08 41.10 0.56
C ARG A 67 -5.65 41.62 0.77
N GLU A 68 -4.68 40.88 0.26
CA GLU A 68 -3.38 41.48 -0.08
C GLU A 68 -3.58 42.41 -1.27
N SER A 69 -3.27 43.69 -1.05
CA SER A 69 -3.26 44.72 -2.07
C SER A 69 -2.06 44.52 -2.98
N PHE A 70 -2.25 43.92 -4.15
CA PHE A 70 -1.34 44.09 -5.27
C PHE A 70 -1.53 45.49 -5.86
N GLY A 71 -0.92 46.49 -5.21
CA GLY A 71 -0.65 47.79 -5.83
C GLY A 71 0.67 47.71 -6.60
N PRO A 72 0.74 48.11 -7.88
CA PRO A 72 2.01 48.26 -8.54
C PRO A 72 2.69 49.51 -7.96
N THR A 73 3.73 49.31 -7.16
CA THR A 73 4.64 50.39 -6.77
C THR A 73 5.55 50.68 -7.97
N TYR A 74 5.07 51.47 -8.93
CA TYR A 74 5.96 52.11 -9.89
C TYR A 74 6.01 53.61 -9.65
N GLN A 75 7.22 54.01 -9.31
CA GLN A 75 7.72 55.34 -9.09
C GLN A 75 7.32 56.32 -10.20
N SER A 76 6.87 57.51 -9.79
CA SER A 76 6.55 58.65 -10.64
C SER A 76 7.81 59.32 -11.23
N LYS A 77 8.55 58.62 -12.10
CA LYS A 77 9.64 59.20 -12.90
C LYS A 77 9.43 59.08 -14.43
N SER A 78 8.26 58.66 -14.90
CA SER A 78 8.01 58.45 -16.35
C SER A 78 7.21 59.55 -17.07
N GLN A 79 6.71 60.57 -16.36
CA GLN A 79 5.90 61.62 -17.01
C GLN A 79 6.72 62.58 -17.89
N THR A 80 8.02 62.74 -17.65
CA THR A 80 8.90 63.58 -18.50
C THR A 80 9.43 62.85 -19.73
N THR A 81 9.48 61.51 -19.73
CA THR A 81 9.87 60.71 -20.89
C THR A 81 8.71 60.44 -21.84
N ASN A 82 7.47 60.29 -21.34
CA ASN A 82 6.29 60.12 -22.18
C ASN A 82 5.92 61.36 -23.00
N MET A 83 6.16 62.58 -22.49
CA MET A 83 5.98 63.82 -23.26
C MET A 83 7.00 63.97 -24.40
N ARG A 84 8.22 63.44 -24.23
CA ARG A 84 9.27 63.45 -25.26
C ARG A 84 9.00 62.44 -26.38
N LEU A 85 8.32 61.34 -26.06
CA LEU A 85 7.80 60.36 -27.03
C LEU A 85 6.62 60.94 -27.81
N LEU A 86 5.63 61.57 -27.15
CA LEU A 86 4.47 62.20 -27.80
C LEU A 86 4.85 63.22 -28.89
N ASN A 87 5.89 64.04 -28.65
CA ASN A 87 6.38 65.01 -29.64
C ASN A 87 7.11 64.39 -30.84
N LYS A 88 7.51 63.11 -30.76
CA LYS A 88 8.18 62.37 -31.84
C LYS A 88 7.21 61.61 -32.74
N TYR A 89 6.02 61.28 -32.24
CA TYR A 89 4.91 60.73 -33.05
C TYR A 89 4.36 61.75 -34.07
N PHE A 90 4.46 63.05 -33.75
CA PHE A 90 3.92 64.12 -34.59
C PHE A 90 4.76 64.40 -35.87
N TYR A 91 6.03 63.96 -35.90
CA TYR A 91 6.97 64.23 -37.00
C TYR A 91 7.49 62.98 -37.73
N GLY A 92 6.86 61.81 -37.54
CA GLY A 92 7.06 60.66 -38.44
C GLY A 92 8.47 60.03 -38.42
N ASP A 93 9.21 60.10 -37.31
CA ASP A 93 10.52 59.46 -37.19
C ASP A 93 10.39 57.91 -37.28
N PRO A 94 10.90 57.26 -38.35
CA PRO A 94 10.68 55.83 -38.59
C PRO A 94 11.14 54.92 -37.47
N SER A 95 12.22 55.30 -36.76
CA SER A 95 12.77 54.53 -35.65
C SER A 95 11.81 54.45 -34.46
N VAL A 96 11.08 55.53 -34.19
CA VAL A 96 10.10 55.60 -33.09
C VAL A 96 8.85 54.79 -33.44
N ILE A 97 8.38 54.89 -34.68
CA ILE A 97 7.24 54.11 -35.18
C ILE A 97 7.54 52.61 -35.09
N GLU A 98 8.75 52.17 -35.45
CA GLU A 98 9.17 50.78 -35.29
C GLU A 98 9.21 50.33 -33.83
N GLU A 99 9.77 51.16 -32.94
CA GLU A 99 9.84 50.83 -31.52
C GLU A 99 8.45 50.64 -30.91
N VAL A 100 7.49 51.45 -31.35
CA VAL A 100 6.09 51.38 -30.92
C VAL A 100 5.41 50.15 -31.47
N LYS A 101 5.57 49.85 -32.77
CA LYS A 101 5.09 48.61 -33.37
C LYS A 101 5.72 47.37 -32.71
N LYS A 102 6.96 47.45 -32.23
CA LYS A 102 7.62 46.37 -31.48
C LYS A 102 7.00 46.20 -30.10
N ARG A 103 6.69 47.30 -29.40
CA ARG A 103 5.97 47.27 -28.11
C ARG A 103 4.53 46.79 -28.27
N GLU A 104 3.82 47.21 -29.32
CA GLU A 104 2.46 46.72 -29.65
C GLU A 104 2.46 45.23 -29.97
N ARG A 105 3.40 44.75 -30.81
CA ARG A 105 3.54 43.30 -31.08
C ARG A 105 3.87 42.50 -29.82
N LYS A 106 4.69 43.06 -28.92
CA LYS A 106 4.96 42.43 -27.62
C LYS A 106 3.71 42.40 -26.76
N ALA A 107 2.99 43.51 -26.64
CA ALA A 107 1.75 43.60 -25.88
C ALA A 107 0.69 42.62 -26.42
N LEU A 108 0.56 42.47 -27.74
CA LEU A 108 -0.35 41.49 -28.35
C LEU A 108 0.05 40.04 -28.06
N LYS A 109 1.35 39.73 -28.08
CA LYS A 109 1.86 38.41 -27.67
C LYS A 109 1.60 38.14 -26.19
N ASP A 110 1.83 39.12 -25.34
CA ASP A 110 1.59 39.03 -23.90
C ASP A 110 0.08 38.87 -23.62
N ILE A 111 -0.78 39.61 -24.33
CA ILE A 111 -2.25 39.45 -24.27
C ILE A 111 -2.65 38.03 -24.67
N HIS A 112 -2.15 37.51 -25.79
CA HIS A 112 -2.49 36.16 -26.23
C HIS A 112 -2.02 35.08 -25.24
N LEU A 113 -0.83 35.26 -24.65
CA LEU A 113 -0.32 34.39 -23.60
C LEU A 113 -1.25 34.43 -22.37
N PHE A 114 -1.66 35.61 -21.93
CA PHE A 114 -2.57 35.75 -20.79
C PHE A 114 -3.96 35.17 -21.10
N THR A 115 -4.49 35.37 -22.30
CA THR A 115 -5.77 34.74 -22.71
C THR A 115 -5.65 33.22 -22.64
N LYS A 116 -4.59 32.63 -23.19
CA LYS A 116 -4.36 31.19 -23.11
C LYS A 116 -4.25 30.69 -21.66
N GLN A 117 -3.53 31.42 -20.80
CA GLN A 117 -3.42 31.08 -19.38
C GLN A 117 -4.76 31.18 -18.65
N ILE A 118 -5.60 32.16 -19.00
CA ILE A 118 -6.95 32.31 -18.46
C ILE A 118 -7.80 31.11 -18.90
N ASP A 119 -7.79 30.75 -20.19
CA ASP A 119 -8.55 29.60 -20.70
C ASP A 119 -8.12 28.28 -20.05
N GLU A 120 -6.81 28.08 -19.85
CA GLU A 120 -6.26 26.92 -19.13
C GLU A 120 -6.72 26.91 -17.65
N THR A 121 -6.67 28.07 -16.98
CA THR A 121 -7.12 28.21 -15.59
C THR A 121 -8.63 27.97 -15.45
N ASP A 122 -9.43 28.47 -16.39
CA ASP A 122 -10.88 28.30 -16.41
C ASP A 122 -11.24 26.83 -16.67
N ALA A 123 -10.54 26.15 -17.58
CA ALA A 123 -10.71 24.72 -17.81
C ALA A 123 -10.33 23.87 -16.58
N GLU A 124 -9.26 24.22 -15.88
CA GLU A 124 -8.88 23.59 -14.61
C GLU A 124 -9.91 23.86 -13.51
N GLN A 125 -10.41 25.09 -13.40
CA GLN A 125 -11.44 25.47 -12.44
C GLN A 125 -12.76 24.73 -12.72
N GLU A 126 -13.14 24.58 -13.99
CA GLU A 126 -14.29 23.79 -14.39
C GLU A 126 -14.10 22.31 -14.07
N SER A 127 -12.92 21.74 -14.35
CA SER A 127 -12.59 20.35 -13.99
C SER A 127 -12.64 20.11 -12.47
N LEU A 128 -12.07 21.03 -11.69
CA LEU A 128 -12.07 20.97 -10.23
C LEU A 128 -13.49 21.07 -9.67
N SER A 129 -14.30 22.02 -10.15
CA SER A 129 -15.65 22.27 -9.66
C SER A 129 -16.67 21.23 -10.10
N SER A 130 -16.60 20.74 -11.35
CA SER A 130 -17.57 19.81 -11.93
C SER A 130 -17.27 18.34 -11.65
N LYS A 131 -16.00 17.95 -11.50
CA LYS A 131 -15.60 16.53 -11.38
C LYS A 131 -14.92 16.23 -10.06
N ILE A 132 -13.80 16.91 -9.76
CA ILE A 132 -12.92 16.51 -8.65
C ILE A 132 -13.56 16.77 -7.28
N ILE A 133 -14.11 17.98 -7.07
CA ILE A 133 -14.75 18.34 -5.79
C ILE A 133 -15.99 17.48 -5.50
N PRO A 134 -16.93 17.27 -6.46
CA PRO A 134 -18.07 16.39 -6.24
C PRO A 134 -17.66 14.95 -5.93
N GLN A 135 -16.64 14.42 -6.61
CA GLN A 135 -16.14 13.07 -6.37
C GLN A 135 -15.48 12.94 -4.99
N LEU A 136 -14.64 13.90 -4.59
CA LEU A 136 -14.07 13.95 -3.24
C LEU A 136 -15.16 14.07 -2.16
N LYS A 137 -16.20 14.87 -2.40
CA LYS A 137 -17.34 15.00 -1.48
C LYS A 137 -18.13 13.70 -1.34
N TYR A 138 -18.31 12.98 -2.44
CA TYR A 138 -18.94 11.66 -2.45
C TYR A 138 -18.11 10.65 -1.65
N ASP A 139 -16.81 10.57 -1.91
CA ASP A 139 -15.91 9.65 -1.20
C ASP A 139 -15.82 9.97 0.30
N LEU A 140 -15.78 11.26 0.65
CA LEU A 140 -15.77 11.72 2.03
C LEU A 140 -17.07 11.38 2.75
N ASN A 141 -18.23 11.53 2.10
CA ASN A 141 -19.50 11.10 2.64
C ASN A 141 -19.57 9.58 2.82
N LYS A 142 -19.10 8.79 1.86
CA LYS A 142 -19.03 7.33 1.96
C LYS A 142 -18.17 6.90 3.15
N ARG A 143 -16.99 7.49 3.32
CA ARG A 143 -16.12 7.26 4.48
C ARG A 143 -16.74 7.75 5.79
N SER A 144 -17.45 8.88 5.78
CA SER A 144 -18.15 9.40 6.96
C SER A 144 -19.25 8.46 7.46
N ILE A 145 -20.00 7.84 6.55
CA ILE A 145 -21.02 6.84 6.89
C ILE A 145 -20.37 5.61 7.55
N VAL A 146 -19.28 5.09 6.96
CA VAL A 146 -18.53 3.97 7.54
C VAL A 146 -17.98 4.33 8.92
N PHE A 147 -17.43 5.53 9.07
CA PHE A 147 -16.91 6.00 10.36
C PHE A 147 -18.01 6.14 11.41
N LYS A 148 -19.21 6.61 11.03
CA LYS A 148 -20.37 6.65 11.93
C LYS A 148 -20.78 5.24 12.38
N HIS A 149 -20.79 4.27 11.47
CA HIS A 149 -21.10 2.88 11.80
C HIS A 149 -20.06 2.29 12.75
N LEU A 150 -18.77 2.41 12.42
CA LEU A 150 -17.68 1.95 13.29
C LEU A 150 -17.72 2.61 14.67
N LYS A 151 -18.05 3.91 14.73
CA LYS A 151 -18.21 4.62 16.01
C LYS A 151 -19.38 4.08 16.82
N GLN A 152 -20.53 3.79 16.19
CA GLN A 152 -21.68 3.18 16.86
C GLN A 152 -21.34 1.78 17.39
N GLU A 153 -20.67 0.96 16.57
CA GLU A 153 -20.23 -0.39 16.94
C GLU A 153 -19.21 -0.37 18.09
N THR A 154 -18.27 0.57 18.06
CA THR A 154 -17.31 0.79 19.15
C THR A 154 -18.02 1.16 20.45
N ILE A 155 -19.01 2.06 20.39
CA ILE A 155 -19.80 2.46 21.57
C ILE A 155 -20.61 1.26 22.09
N ALA A 156 -21.19 0.44 21.20
CA ALA A 156 -21.93 -0.76 21.59
C ALA A 156 -21.02 -1.79 22.30
N MET A 157 -19.85 -2.10 21.72
CA MET A 157 -18.87 -2.98 22.35
C MET A 157 -18.36 -2.43 23.69
N GLN A 158 -18.17 -1.11 23.78
CA GLN A 158 -17.76 -0.50 25.04
C GLN A 158 -18.85 -0.59 26.12
N GLN A 159 -20.13 -0.48 25.74
CA GLN A 159 -21.26 -0.71 26.65
C GLN A 159 -21.33 -2.17 27.11
N GLU A 160 -21.11 -3.14 26.22
CA GLU A 160 -21.05 -4.56 26.57
C GLU A 160 -19.89 -4.85 27.54
N LEU A 161 -18.72 -4.26 27.33
CA LEU A 161 -17.58 -4.38 28.25
C LEU A 161 -17.90 -3.78 29.62
N TYR A 162 -18.56 -2.62 29.69
CA TYR A 162 -19.00 -2.05 30.96
C TYR A 162 -20.02 -2.93 31.68
N GLN A 163 -20.98 -3.51 30.95
CA GLN A 163 -21.94 -4.46 31.52
C GLN A 163 -21.23 -5.72 32.06
N LEU A 164 -20.33 -6.31 31.27
CA LEU A 164 -19.58 -7.50 31.66
C LEU A 164 -18.68 -7.25 32.87
N ASN A 165 -18.01 -6.08 32.94
CA ASN A 165 -17.23 -5.71 34.11
C ASN A 165 -18.11 -5.56 35.36
N ASN A 166 -19.29 -4.95 35.22
CA ASN A 166 -20.23 -4.79 36.32
C ASN A 166 -20.76 -6.15 36.81
N ASP A 167 -21.03 -7.09 35.89
CA ASP A 167 -21.42 -8.47 36.21
C ASP A 167 -20.29 -9.22 36.93
N CYS A 168 -19.04 -9.04 36.50
CA CYS A 168 -17.87 -9.59 37.18
C CYS A 168 -17.72 -9.03 38.60
N GLU A 169 -17.88 -7.72 38.80
CA GLU A 169 -17.84 -7.11 40.13
C GLU A 169 -18.99 -7.60 41.02
N LEU A 170 -20.20 -7.73 40.47
CA LEU A 170 -21.37 -8.19 41.20
C LEU A 170 -21.22 -9.66 41.60
N LYS A 171 -20.65 -10.50 40.71
CA LYS A 171 -20.25 -11.87 41.05
C LYS A 171 -19.18 -11.91 42.13
N LYS A 172 -18.14 -11.06 42.06
CA LYS A 172 -17.11 -10.99 43.12
C LYS A 172 -17.71 -10.64 44.48
N LYS A 173 -18.52 -9.58 44.55
CA LYS A 173 -19.23 -9.18 45.78
C LYS A 173 -20.16 -10.28 46.29
N SER A 174 -20.85 -10.98 45.39
CA SER A 174 -21.69 -12.13 45.75
C SER A 174 -20.88 -13.27 46.38
N HIS A 175 -19.74 -13.65 45.78
CA HIS A 175 -18.86 -14.66 46.36
C HIS A 175 -18.28 -14.22 47.70
N GLU A 176 -17.87 -12.96 47.85
CA GLU A 176 -17.43 -12.40 49.14
C GLU A 176 -18.52 -12.49 50.21
N LEU A 177 -19.78 -12.17 49.87
CA LEU A 177 -20.91 -12.31 50.78
C LEU A 177 -21.18 -13.78 51.15
N ILE A 178 -21.05 -14.72 50.20
CA ILE A 178 -21.19 -16.16 50.48
C ILE A 178 -20.09 -16.63 51.44
N ILE A 179 -18.84 -16.23 51.21
CA ILE A 179 -17.70 -16.58 52.08
C ILE A 179 -17.92 -16.01 53.48
N ASN A 180 -18.30 -14.73 53.58
CA ASN A 180 -18.59 -14.09 54.87
C ASN A 180 -19.76 -14.76 55.59
N ASN A 181 -20.83 -15.12 54.87
CA ASN A 181 -21.98 -15.83 55.43
C ASN A 181 -21.58 -17.22 55.96
N MET A 182 -20.78 -17.96 55.20
CA MET A 182 -20.26 -19.26 55.63
C MET A 182 -19.35 -19.14 56.86
N SER A 183 -18.50 -18.11 56.91
CA SER A 183 -17.65 -17.82 58.08
C SER A 183 -18.48 -17.47 59.32
N LEU A 184 -19.47 -16.59 59.18
CA LEU A 184 -20.43 -16.26 60.24
C LEU A 184 -21.20 -17.48 60.73
N LYS A 185 -21.71 -18.32 59.82
CA LYS A 185 -22.42 -19.55 60.16
C LYS A 185 -21.51 -20.51 60.94
N HIS A 186 -20.24 -20.63 60.54
CA HIS A 186 -19.28 -21.46 61.26
C HIS A 186 -18.97 -20.89 62.66
N SER A 187 -18.78 -19.58 62.76
CA SER A 187 -18.56 -18.88 64.03
C SER A 187 -19.74 -19.04 65.00
N VAL A 188 -20.98 -18.88 64.51
CA VAL A 188 -22.20 -19.11 65.30
C VAL A 188 -22.30 -20.56 65.76
N ASN A 189 -22.11 -21.52 64.85
CA ASN A 189 -22.13 -22.95 65.21
C ASN A 189 -21.07 -23.31 66.25
N MET A 190 -19.87 -22.72 66.15
CA MET A 190 -18.80 -22.92 67.11
C MET A 190 -19.15 -22.31 68.48
N GLN A 191 -19.74 -21.12 68.50
CA GLN A 191 -20.20 -20.48 69.73
C GLN A 191 -21.35 -21.24 70.39
N GLU A 192 -22.31 -21.76 69.62
CA GLU A 192 -23.38 -22.63 70.13
C GLU A 192 -22.82 -23.91 70.76
N ALA A 193 -21.83 -24.54 70.11
CA ALA A 193 -21.17 -25.72 70.66
C ALA A 193 -20.45 -25.40 71.97
N ILE A 194 -19.72 -24.27 72.03
CA ILE A 194 -19.05 -23.79 73.25
C ILE A 194 -20.07 -23.55 74.37
N ASN A 195 -21.17 -22.87 74.07
CA ASN A 195 -22.22 -22.57 75.05
C ASN A 195 -22.86 -23.86 75.59
N ARG A 196 -23.15 -24.86 74.73
CA ARG A 196 -23.67 -26.18 75.17
C ARG A 196 -22.69 -26.88 76.12
N TRP A 197 -21.39 -26.86 75.81
CA TRP A 197 -20.39 -27.46 76.68
C TRP A 197 -20.26 -26.73 78.03
N GLN A 198 -20.28 -25.40 78.02
CA GLN A 198 -20.24 -24.61 79.25
C GLN A 198 -21.45 -24.89 80.13
N GLN A 199 -22.64 -25.05 79.54
CA GLN A 199 -23.85 -25.40 80.26
C GLN A 199 -23.73 -26.78 80.94
N ILE A 200 -23.30 -27.81 80.21
CA ILE A 200 -23.07 -29.16 80.76
C ILE A 200 -22.04 -29.15 81.90
N ILE A 201 -20.94 -28.40 81.75
CA ILE A 201 -19.91 -28.28 82.77
C ILE A 201 -20.46 -27.59 84.03
N SER A 202 -21.27 -26.55 83.86
CA SER A 202 -21.88 -25.82 84.98
C SER A 202 -22.90 -26.68 85.75
N GLU A 203 -23.71 -27.48 85.05
CA GLU A 203 -24.68 -28.40 85.65
C GLU A 203 -23.97 -29.51 86.47
N LYS A 204 -22.89 -30.08 85.93
CA LYS A 204 -22.09 -31.10 86.63
C LYS A 204 -21.34 -30.54 87.84
N ARG A 205 -20.82 -29.30 87.76
CA ARG A 205 -20.21 -28.63 88.91
C ARG A 205 -21.23 -28.35 90.01
N HIS A 206 -22.42 -27.88 89.65
CA HIS A 206 -23.48 -27.60 90.61
C HIS A 206 -23.98 -28.88 91.34
N ALA A 207 -24.09 -30.00 90.62
CA ALA A 207 -24.46 -31.30 91.21
C ALA A 207 -23.41 -31.82 92.22
N LEU A 208 -22.12 -31.67 91.92
CA LEU A 208 -21.03 -32.08 92.80
C LEU A 208 -20.94 -31.22 94.06
N GLU A 209 -21.22 -29.92 93.93
CA GLU A 209 -21.20 -28.98 95.05
C GLU A 209 -22.35 -29.25 96.04
N LEU A 210 -23.50 -29.70 95.53
CA LEU A 210 -24.64 -30.19 96.32
C LEU A 210 -24.34 -31.48 97.09
N GLU A 211 -23.54 -32.41 96.54
CA GLU A 211 -23.10 -33.62 97.25
C GLU A 211 -22.04 -33.32 98.32
N LEU A 212 -21.12 -32.39 98.05
CA LEU A 212 -20.10 -31.94 98.99
C LEU A 212 -20.70 -31.24 100.23
N GLN A 213 -21.84 -30.57 100.07
CA GLN A 213 -22.57 -29.94 101.17
C GLN A 213 -23.29 -30.95 102.08
N LYS A 214 -23.73 -32.09 101.53
CA LYS A 214 -24.36 -33.20 102.29
C LYS A 214 -23.36 -34.00 103.13
N LEU A 215 -22.10 -34.05 102.71
CA LEU A 215 -21.03 -34.82 103.38
C LEU A 215 -20.32 -34.05 104.52
N LYS A 216 -20.61 -32.76 104.72
CA LYS A 216 -20.01 -31.91 105.76
C LYS A 216 -20.84 -31.78 107.06
N GLN A 217 -21.87 -32.62 107.27
CA GLN A 217 -22.81 -32.51 108.40
C GLN A 217 -22.94 -33.77 109.29
N THR A 218 -21.88 -34.54 109.56
CA THR A 218 -21.91 -35.55 110.65
C THR A 218 -20.55 -35.74 111.34
N GLU A 219 -20.51 -35.49 112.66
CA GLU A 219 -19.42 -35.86 113.57
C GLU A 219 -19.96 -36.74 114.71
N PRO A 220 -19.22 -37.79 115.15
CA PRO A 220 -19.48 -38.51 116.40
C PRO A 220 -18.63 -38.00 117.58
N ASP A 221 -19.29 -37.79 118.73
CA ASP A 221 -18.79 -37.21 119.99
C ASP A 221 -18.18 -38.26 120.96
N PRO A 222 -17.18 -37.91 121.80
CA PRO A 222 -16.17 -38.79 122.41
C PRO A 222 -16.48 -39.18 123.87
N ALA A 223 -17.71 -39.62 124.15
CA ALA A 223 -18.11 -40.06 125.49
C ALA A 223 -17.80 -41.56 125.77
N VAL A 224 -17.68 -42.39 124.73
CA VAL A 224 -17.60 -43.86 124.83
C VAL A 224 -16.19 -44.37 125.18
N VAL A 225 -15.16 -43.52 125.06
CA VAL A 225 -13.76 -43.90 125.30
C VAL A 225 -13.45 -44.09 126.80
N LYS A 226 -14.26 -43.54 127.71
CA LYS A 226 -14.08 -43.68 129.18
C LYS A 226 -14.79 -44.87 129.81
N GLU A 227 -15.68 -45.56 129.08
CA GLU A 227 -16.48 -46.68 129.61
C GLU A 227 -15.77 -48.04 129.48
N ILE A 228 -14.86 -48.18 128.51
CA ILE A 228 -14.13 -49.43 128.24
C ILE A 228 -13.11 -49.79 129.34
N GLN A 229 -12.71 -48.85 130.19
CA GLN A 229 -11.89 -49.15 131.37
C GLN A 229 -12.66 -49.91 132.46
N ASN A 230 -13.99 -49.79 132.52
CA ASN A 230 -14.86 -50.48 133.49
C ASN A 230 -15.28 -51.89 133.05
N LEU A 231 -15.18 -52.22 131.75
CA LEU A 231 -15.55 -53.56 131.22
C LEU A 231 -14.45 -54.62 131.39
N LYS A 232 -13.26 -54.25 131.87
CA LYS A 232 -12.17 -55.21 132.18
C LYS A 232 -12.47 -56.11 133.39
N SER A 233 -13.33 -55.67 134.31
CA SER A 233 -13.80 -56.46 135.46
C SER A 233 -14.95 -57.41 135.11
N GLU A 234 -15.76 -57.09 134.09
CA GLU A 234 -16.89 -57.91 133.62
C GLU A 234 -16.44 -59.11 132.74
N LYS A 235 -15.19 -59.05 132.24
CA LYS A 235 -14.56 -60.07 131.38
C LYS A 235 -14.44 -61.44 132.05
N LEU A 236 -14.31 -61.50 133.37
CA LEU A 236 -14.02 -62.74 134.12
C LEU A 236 -15.28 -63.60 134.37
N GLU A 237 -16.47 -63.01 134.34
CA GLU A 237 -17.75 -63.73 134.45
C GLU A 237 -18.28 -64.20 133.09
N ARG A 238 -17.99 -63.48 132.00
CA ARG A 238 -18.41 -63.88 130.63
C ARG A 238 -17.65 -65.08 130.04
N GLU A 239 -16.45 -65.41 130.54
CA GLU A 239 -15.70 -66.60 130.10
C GLU A 239 -16.45 -67.93 130.38
N LYS A 240 -17.39 -67.95 131.32
CA LYS A 240 -18.27 -69.11 131.56
C LYS A 240 -19.48 -69.18 130.61
N SER A 241 -19.98 -68.06 130.10
CA SER A 241 -21.00 -68.03 129.03
C SER A 241 -20.40 -68.30 127.63
N LEU A 242 -19.09 -68.07 127.45
CA LEU A 242 -18.37 -68.18 126.19
C LEU A 242 -18.31 -69.61 125.61
N LYS A 243 -18.40 -70.65 126.46
CA LYS A 243 -18.46 -72.05 126.01
C LYS A 243 -19.80 -72.48 125.41
N ARG A 244 -20.91 -71.81 125.73
CA ARG A 244 -22.22 -72.06 125.08
C ARG A 244 -22.36 -71.32 123.75
N LEU A 245 -21.80 -70.11 123.66
CA LEU A 245 -21.77 -69.30 122.44
C LEU A 245 -20.87 -69.87 121.33
N GLN A 246 -19.87 -70.69 121.66
CA GLN A 246 -18.97 -71.30 120.66
C GLN A 246 -19.69 -72.26 119.69
N GLN A 247 -20.73 -72.98 120.14
CA GLN A 247 -21.49 -73.89 119.27
C GLN A 247 -22.50 -73.16 118.37
N GLU A 248 -22.99 -71.98 118.78
CA GLU A 248 -23.87 -71.13 117.96
C GLU A 248 -23.08 -70.30 116.92
N ASN A 249 -21.81 -69.98 117.20
CA ASN A 249 -20.95 -69.24 116.28
C ASN A 249 -20.50 -70.05 115.05
N GLU A 250 -20.27 -71.36 115.19
CA GLU A 250 -19.81 -72.19 114.05
C GLU A 250 -20.87 -72.31 112.93
N SER A 251 -22.17 -72.32 113.28
CA SER A 251 -23.24 -72.34 112.28
C SER A 251 -23.43 -70.98 111.59
N LEU A 252 -23.22 -69.87 112.32
CA LEU A 252 -23.23 -68.51 111.76
C LEU A 252 -22.04 -68.24 110.85
N ILE A 253 -20.86 -68.82 111.13
CA ILE A 253 -19.65 -68.67 110.30
C ILE A 253 -19.82 -69.32 108.92
N GLN A 254 -20.46 -70.50 108.83
CA GLN A 254 -20.70 -71.15 107.54
C GLN A 254 -21.70 -70.36 106.65
N SER A 255 -22.74 -69.79 107.25
CA SER A 255 -23.70 -68.90 106.56
C SER A 255 -23.02 -67.61 106.05
N HIS A 256 -22.14 -67.02 106.84
CA HIS A 256 -21.40 -65.84 106.43
C HIS A 256 -20.39 -66.10 105.31
N ASP A 257 -19.72 -67.25 105.30
CA ASP A 257 -18.76 -67.62 104.25
C ASP A 257 -19.43 -67.83 102.88
N GLU A 258 -20.64 -68.39 102.87
CA GLU A 258 -21.45 -68.54 101.64
C GLU A 258 -21.93 -67.17 101.13
N ALA A 259 -22.36 -66.27 102.02
CA ALA A 259 -22.75 -64.91 101.66
C ALA A 259 -21.57 -64.09 101.11
N LEU A 260 -20.35 -64.27 101.65
CA LEU A 260 -19.15 -63.57 101.21
C LEU A 260 -18.67 -64.05 99.83
N LYS A 261 -18.76 -65.36 99.54
CA LYS A 261 -18.44 -65.89 98.21
C LYS A 261 -19.41 -65.36 97.14
N LEU A 262 -20.70 -65.27 97.47
CA LEU A 262 -21.72 -64.70 96.59
C LEU A 262 -21.49 -63.20 96.32
N GLN A 263 -21.06 -62.43 97.32
CA GLN A 263 -20.71 -61.02 97.13
C GLN A 263 -19.43 -60.84 96.29
N LEU A 264 -18.46 -61.74 96.42
CA LEU A 264 -17.19 -61.64 95.69
C LEU A 264 -17.33 -62.05 94.21
N GLU A 265 -18.19 -63.01 93.88
CA GLU A 265 -18.56 -63.31 92.48
C GLU A 265 -19.32 -62.14 91.85
N LYS A 266 -20.31 -61.56 92.55
CA LYS A 266 -21.02 -60.36 92.06
C LYS A 266 -20.08 -59.19 91.79
N PHE A 267 -19.09 -58.97 92.67
CA PHE A 267 -18.10 -57.91 92.46
C PHE A 267 -17.17 -58.17 91.26
N LYS A 268 -16.81 -59.43 91.00
CA LYS A 268 -16.01 -59.79 89.83
C LYS A 268 -16.78 -59.56 88.53
N ASP A 269 -18.07 -59.89 88.51
CA ASP A 269 -18.93 -59.65 87.35
C ASP A 269 -19.17 -58.15 87.11
N GLU A 270 -19.44 -57.38 88.18
CA GLU A 270 -19.62 -55.93 88.10
C GLU A 270 -18.36 -55.17 87.61
N LYS A 271 -17.16 -55.72 87.81
CA LYS A 271 -15.90 -55.07 87.38
C LYS A 271 -15.37 -55.54 86.04
N LYS A 272 -15.89 -56.64 85.49
CA LYS A 272 -15.39 -57.23 84.24
C LYS A 272 -15.79 -56.41 83.00
N GLU A 273 -17.05 -55.96 82.94
CA GLU A 273 -17.53 -55.10 81.85
C GLU A 273 -16.80 -53.76 81.73
N PRO A 274 -16.66 -52.94 82.79
CA PRO A 274 -15.96 -51.66 82.69
C PRO A 274 -14.46 -51.82 82.35
N LEU A 275 -13.83 -52.94 82.73
CA LEU A 275 -12.45 -53.24 82.34
C LEU A 275 -12.33 -53.57 80.85
N ILE A 276 -13.29 -54.33 80.29
CA ILE A 276 -13.35 -54.64 78.85
C ILE A 276 -13.57 -53.36 78.04
N GLU A 277 -14.48 -52.50 78.49
CA GLU A 277 -14.73 -51.19 77.86
C GLU A 277 -13.48 -50.31 77.88
N SER A 278 -12.78 -50.23 79.01
CA SER A 278 -11.53 -49.45 79.12
C SER A 278 -10.42 -49.99 78.20
N ILE A 279 -10.28 -51.30 78.07
CA ILE A 279 -9.30 -51.92 77.15
C ILE A 279 -9.67 -51.64 75.69
N ALA A 280 -10.96 -51.70 75.34
CA ALA A 280 -11.44 -51.39 74.00
C ALA A 280 -11.22 -49.92 73.64
N GLU A 281 -11.51 -49.01 74.58
CA GLU A 281 -11.29 -47.58 74.40
C GLU A 281 -9.80 -47.27 74.20
N ASN A 282 -8.92 -47.86 75.01
CA ASN A 282 -7.47 -47.68 74.92
C ASN A 282 -6.90 -48.23 73.59
N LYS A 283 -7.43 -49.35 73.07
CA LYS A 283 -7.10 -49.84 71.72
C LYS A 283 -7.55 -48.85 70.64
N SER A 284 -8.76 -48.31 70.74
CA SER A 284 -9.28 -47.33 69.77
C SER A 284 -8.43 -46.06 69.74
N LEU A 285 -8.02 -45.58 70.91
CA LEU A 285 -7.17 -44.39 71.07
C LEU A 285 -5.78 -44.64 70.49
N LYS A 286 -5.17 -45.80 70.75
CA LYS A 286 -3.88 -46.17 70.13
C LYS A 286 -3.96 -46.19 68.61
N ASN A 287 -5.02 -46.76 68.04
CA ASN A 287 -5.23 -46.78 66.58
C ASN A 287 -5.43 -45.37 66.02
N LYS A 288 -6.11 -44.49 66.76
CA LYS A 288 -6.28 -43.09 66.37
C LYS A 288 -4.95 -42.33 66.39
N VAL A 289 -4.11 -42.59 67.39
CA VAL A 289 -2.77 -41.98 67.48
C VAL A 289 -1.87 -42.47 66.34
N THR A 290 -1.88 -43.77 66.01
CA THR A 290 -1.07 -44.29 64.89
C THR A 290 -1.56 -43.73 63.55
N TYR A 291 -2.87 -43.66 63.34
CA TYR A 291 -3.45 -43.03 62.15
C TYR A 291 -3.07 -41.55 62.03
N LEU A 292 -3.19 -40.78 63.10
CA LEU A 292 -2.82 -39.36 63.10
C LEU A 292 -1.32 -39.16 62.85
N LYS A 293 -0.45 -40.01 63.41
CA LYS A 293 0.99 -39.96 63.11
C LYS A 293 1.29 -40.23 61.64
N ALA A 294 0.65 -41.25 61.04
CA ALA A 294 0.79 -41.54 59.61
C ALA A 294 0.25 -40.39 58.74
N SER A 295 -0.87 -39.78 59.13
CA SER A 295 -1.43 -38.60 58.45
C SER A 295 -0.50 -37.38 58.55
N LEU A 296 0.23 -37.23 59.66
CA LEU A 296 1.15 -36.12 59.85
C LEU A 296 2.40 -36.29 58.98
N GLU A 297 2.96 -37.50 58.91
CA GLU A 297 4.11 -37.77 58.03
C GLU A 297 3.77 -37.65 56.55
N THR A 298 2.58 -38.09 56.13
CA THR A 298 2.12 -37.88 54.74
C THR A 298 1.91 -36.40 54.42
N LEU A 299 1.41 -35.59 55.37
CA LEU A 299 1.27 -34.14 55.18
C LEU A 299 2.64 -33.45 55.10
N LYS A 300 3.61 -33.84 55.94
CA LYS A 300 4.99 -33.35 55.85
C LYS A 300 5.63 -33.67 54.51
N GLY A 301 5.45 -34.89 54.00
CA GLY A 301 5.91 -35.27 52.67
C GLY A 301 5.35 -34.35 51.59
N LYS A 302 4.03 -34.13 51.60
CA LYS A 302 3.38 -33.20 50.64
C LYS A 302 3.87 -31.75 50.74
N ILE A 303 4.16 -31.27 51.95
CA ILE A 303 4.71 -29.92 52.16
C ILE A 303 6.12 -29.85 51.56
N GLN A 304 6.95 -30.87 51.80
CA GLN A 304 8.29 -30.93 51.25
C GLN A 304 8.27 -30.98 49.72
N ASP A 305 7.45 -31.86 49.13
CA ASP A 305 7.28 -31.95 47.67
C ASP A 305 6.83 -30.61 47.08
N SER A 306 5.88 -29.94 47.74
CA SER A 306 5.44 -28.60 47.32
C SER A 306 6.54 -27.55 47.41
N HIS A 307 7.42 -27.62 48.41
CA HIS A 307 8.53 -26.69 48.54
C HIS A 307 9.60 -26.92 47.47
N ASP A 308 9.92 -28.18 47.19
CA ASP A 308 10.91 -28.56 46.17
C ASP A 308 10.42 -28.17 44.77
N THR A 309 9.12 -28.32 44.48
CA THR A 309 8.53 -27.84 43.22
C THR A 309 8.53 -26.30 43.12
N GLU A 310 8.33 -25.58 44.22
CA GLU A 310 8.42 -24.11 44.22
C GLU A 310 9.84 -23.64 43.88
N LEU A 311 10.85 -24.30 44.46
CA LEU A 311 12.26 -24.02 44.16
C LEU A 311 12.58 -24.30 42.68
N SER A 312 12.16 -25.45 42.15
CA SER A 312 12.43 -25.78 40.74
C SER A 312 11.75 -24.80 39.79
N LEU A 313 10.53 -24.35 40.12
CA LEU A 313 9.82 -23.35 39.32
C LEU A 313 10.53 -21.99 39.37
N LYS A 314 11.05 -21.57 40.53
CA LYS A 314 11.84 -20.33 40.63
C LYS A 314 13.09 -20.38 39.76
N ASP A 315 13.81 -21.50 39.78
CA ASP A 315 15.00 -21.69 38.94
C ASP A 315 14.64 -21.64 37.46
N THR A 316 13.53 -22.28 37.06
CA THR A 316 13.03 -22.25 35.68
C THR A 316 12.65 -20.83 35.25
N ILE A 317 11.99 -20.07 36.11
CA ILE A 317 11.62 -18.66 35.85
C ILE A 317 12.87 -17.80 35.66
N ASN A 318 13.88 -17.99 36.51
CA ASN A 318 15.13 -17.23 36.41
C ASN A 318 15.86 -17.56 35.10
N GLN A 319 15.95 -18.83 34.74
CA GLN A 319 16.55 -19.24 33.47
C GLN A 319 15.82 -18.63 32.26
N LYS A 320 14.49 -18.61 32.27
CA LYS A 320 13.70 -17.97 31.19
C LYS A 320 13.87 -16.46 31.13
N LYS A 321 14.10 -15.79 32.26
CA LYS A 321 14.42 -14.35 32.27
C LYS A 321 15.80 -14.06 31.69
N GLU A 322 16.78 -14.93 31.92
CA GLU A 322 18.10 -14.84 31.28
C GLU A 322 17.97 -14.97 29.76
N GLU A 323 17.26 -16.03 29.29
CA GLU A 323 17.02 -16.26 27.86
C GLU A 323 16.33 -15.06 27.18
N LEU A 324 15.32 -14.45 27.83
CA LEU A 324 14.64 -13.27 27.30
C LEU A 324 15.58 -12.07 27.15
N ARG A 325 16.45 -11.83 28.14
CA ARG A 325 17.40 -10.72 28.13
C ARG A 325 18.42 -10.89 27.00
N GLU A 326 18.96 -12.09 26.84
CA GLU A 326 19.87 -12.40 25.73
C GLU A 326 19.19 -12.21 24.37
N LEU A 327 17.91 -12.58 24.26
CA LEU A 327 17.15 -12.37 23.03
C LEU A 327 16.94 -10.87 22.74
N GLU A 328 16.58 -10.07 23.74
CA GLU A 328 16.42 -8.62 23.63
C GLU A 328 17.74 -7.94 23.21
N GLU A 329 18.85 -8.30 23.83
CA GLU A 329 20.18 -7.80 23.47
C GLU A 329 20.59 -8.18 22.03
N SER A 330 20.17 -9.36 21.55
CA SER A 330 20.43 -9.78 20.17
C SER A 330 19.56 -9.07 19.13
N LEU A 331 18.39 -8.56 19.53
CA LEU A 331 17.40 -7.96 18.62
C LEU A 331 17.69 -6.47 18.35
N GLU A 332 18.24 -5.77 19.34
CA GLU A 332 18.60 -4.35 19.27
C GLU A 332 19.47 -3.98 18.04
N PRO A 333 20.58 -4.68 17.71
CA PRO A 333 21.37 -4.35 16.52
C PRO A 333 20.60 -4.58 15.21
N GLY A 334 19.66 -5.54 15.19
CA GLY A 334 18.80 -5.79 14.03
C GLY A 334 17.83 -4.63 13.78
N GLU A 335 17.22 -4.09 14.84
CA GLU A 335 16.34 -2.93 14.75
C GLU A 335 17.09 -1.66 14.32
N GLN A 336 18.30 -1.46 14.84
CA GLN A 336 19.17 -0.35 14.44
C GLN A 336 19.55 -0.45 12.96
N ALA A 337 19.99 -1.62 12.50
CA ALA A 337 20.33 -1.84 11.10
C ALA A 337 19.12 -1.65 10.16
N LEU A 338 17.93 -2.10 10.58
CA LEU A 338 16.69 -1.88 9.83
C LEU A 338 16.38 -0.37 9.70
N SER A 339 16.49 0.38 10.79
CA SER A 339 16.26 1.83 10.80
C SER A 339 17.22 2.58 9.90
N GLU A 340 18.52 2.25 9.95
CA GLU A 340 19.54 2.82 9.06
C GLU A 340 19.26 2.51 7.59
N LEU A 341 18.87 1.27 7.27
CA LEU A 341 18.55 0.86 5.91
C LEU A 341 17.29 1.57 5.39
N GLN A 342 16.27 1.75 6.22
CA GLN A 342 15.07 2.52 5.86
C GLN A 342 15.41 3.99 5.57
N LEU A 343 16.34 4.58 6.33
CA LEU A 343 16.76 5.96 6.13
C LEU A 343 17.58 6.10 4.83
N LYS A 344 18.48 5.16 4.55
CA LYS A 344 19.21 5.09 3.27
C LYS A 344 18.26 4.95 2.09
N PHE A 345 17.31 4.01 2.17
CA PHE A 345 16.31 3.80 1.11
C PHE A 345 15.50 5.06 0.82
N LYS A 346 15.04 5.78 1.86
CA LYS A 346 14.33 7.06 1.67
C LYS A 346 15.21 8.08 0.94
N SER A 347 16.48 8.20 1.35
CA SER A 347 17.40 9.14 0.71
C SER A 347 17.69 8.79 -0.76
N GLU A 348 17.87 7.52 -1.08
CA GLU A 348 18.09 7.05 -2.47
C GLU A 348 16.84 7.22 -3.32
N LYS A 349 15.65 6.98 -2.75
CA LYS A 349 14.39 7.23 -3.42
C LYS A 349 14.22 8.71 -3.77
N ASP A 350 14.50 9.61 -2.83
CA ASP A 350 14.42 11.06 -3.07
C ASP A 350 15.40 11.52 -4.16
N ILE A 351 16.61 10.94 -4.20
CA ILE A 351 17.59 11.21 -5.27
C ILE A 351 17.04 10.71 -6.62
N THR A 352 16.52 9.48 -6.65
CA THR A 352 15.98 8.87 -7.87
C THR A 352 14.79 9.65 -8.42
N ASP A 353 13.90 10.12 -7.54
CA ASP A 353 12.73 10.91 -7.93
C ASP A 353 13.15 12.28 -8.48
N LYS A 354 14.21 12.90 -7.93
CA LYS A 354 14.81 14.12 -8.50
C LYS A 354 15.40 13.89 -9.89
N VAL A 355 16.14 12.79 -10.08
CA VAL A 355 16.72 12.44 -11.40
C VAL A 355 15.62 12.19 -12.42
N LYS A 356 14.56 11.47 -12.05
CA LYS A 356 13.39 11.26 -12.92
C LYS A 356 12.72 12.57 -13.32
N ALA A 357 12.55 13.49 -12.37
CA ALA A 357 11.99 14.81 -12.66
C ALA A 357 12.87 15.60 -13.64
N GLN A 358 14.20 15.56 -13.47
CA GLN A 358 15.14 16.19 -14.40
C GLN A 358 15.13 15.55 -15.79
N ALA A 359 15.11 14.22 -15.87
CA ALA A 359 15.03 13.49 -17.13
C ALA A 359 13.74 13.83 -17.90
N LYS A 360 12.60 13.92 -17.19
CA LYS A 360 11.32 14.33 -17.80
C LYS A 360 11.37 15.76 -18.35
N LEU A 361 12.01 16.69 -17.65
CA LEU A 361 12.19 18.05 -18.16
C LEU A 361 13.08 18.07 -19.40
N ALA A 362 14.17 17.30 -19.39
CA ALA A 362 15.07 17.17 -20.54
C ALA A 362 14.37 16.53 -21.75
N GLU A 363 13.52 15.52 -21.54
CA GLU A 363 12.72 14.88 -22.58
C GLU A 363 11.74 15.88 -23.23
N VAL A 364 11.04 16.67 -22.42
CA VAL A 364 10.12 17.71 -22.94
C VAL A 364 10.88 18.75 -23.77
N GLU A 365 12.06 19.18 -23.32
CA GLU A 365 12.90 20.11 -24.06
C GLU A 365 13.44 19.49 -25.36
N TYR A 366 13.89 18.23 -25.31
CA TYR A 366 14.35 17.50 -26.48
C TYR A 366 13.24 17.36 -27.52
N ASN A 367 12.05 16.91 -27.13
CA ASN A 367 10.92 16.76 -28.06
C ASN A 367 10.53 18.09 -28.70
N LYS A 368 10.50 19.17 -27.90
CA LYS A 368 10.25 20.51 -28.44
C LYS A 368 11.31 20.95 -29.47
N ASN A 369 12.58 20.67 -29.20
CA ASN A 369 13.66 21.00 -30.11
C ASN A 369 13.62 20.13 -31.37
N TYR A 370 13.25 18.86 -31.22
CA TYR A 370 13.06 17.92 -32.33
C TYR A 370 11.90 18.35 -33.23
N ASP A 371 10.73 18.65 -32.68
CA ASP A 371 9.57 19.15 -33.43
C ASP A 371 9.91 20.44 -34.19
N ARG A 372 10.66 21.34 -33.53
CA ARG A 372 11.14 22.57 -34.17
C ARG A 372 12.10 22.28 -35.31
N MET A 373 13.03 21.35 -35.12
CA MET A 373 13.96 20.93 -36.16
C MET A 373 13.21 20.35 -37.38
N GLU A 374 12.22 19.49 -37.17
CA GLU A 374 11.39 18.93 -38.26
C GLU A 374 10.63 20.03 -39.01
N GLN A 375 10.04 21.00 -38.29
CA GLN A 375 9.38 22.16 -38.92
C GLN A 375 10.36 23.01 -39.73
N GLU A 376 11.56 23.28 -39.20
CA GLU A 376 12.60 24.03 -39.91
C GLU A 376 13.10 23.26 -41.13
N GLN A 377 13.23 21.93 -41.07
CA GLN A 377 13.58 21.10 -42.22
C GLN A 377 12.50 21.16 -43.30
N LEU A 378 11.22 21.00 -42.95
CA LEU A 378 10.12 21.12 -43.89
C LEU A 378 10.10 22.50 -44.56
N GLN A 379 10.26 23.58 -43.78
CA GLN A 379 10.37 24.93 -44.33
C GLN A 379 11.55 25.09 -45.30
N ARG A 380 12.72 24.53 -44.96
CA ARG A 380 13.87 24.52 -45.87
C ARG A 380 13.54 23.78 -47.16
N ARG A 381 12.88 22.62 -47.10
CA ARG A 381 12.50 21.86 -48.30
C ARG A 381 11.55 22.64 -49.21
N VAL A 382 10.56 23.34 -48.64
CA VAL A 382 9.65 24.21 -49.39
C VAL A 382 10.43 25.35 -50.07
N LEU A 383 11.34 26.01 -49.34
CA LEU A 383 12.18 27.07 -49.90
C LEU A 383 13.12 26.57 -51.01
N GLU A 384 13.76 25.42 -50.79
CA GLU A 384 14.61 24.78 -51.81
C GLU A 384 13.80 24.43 -53.05
N ASN A 385 12.58 23.90 -52.89
CA ASN A 385 11.71 23.63 -54.03
C ASN A 385 11.37 24.92 -54.80
N THR A 386 11.10 26.03 -54.11
CA THR A 386 10.88 27.34 -54.77
C THR A 386 12.13 27.84 -55.49
N ILE A 387 13.33 27.61 -54.94
CA ILE A 387 14.59 27.94 -55.61
C ILE A 387 14.76 27.10 -56.88
N ASP A 388 14.53 25.78 -56.79
CA ASP A 388 14.58 24.87 -57.93
C ASP A 388 13.59 25.27 -59.04
N GLU A 389 12.40 25.77 -58.68
CA GLU A 389 11.41 26.30 -59.64
C GLU A 389 11.89 27.57 -60.36
N LEU A 390 12.62 28.44 -59.66
CA LEU A 390 13.20 29.66 -60.24
C LEU A 390 14.37 29.34 -61.18
N ASP A 391 15.21 28.37 -60.80
CA ASP A 391 16.33 27.88 -61.62
C ASP A 391 15.82 27.20 -62.90
N GLY A 392 14.67 26.51 -62.82
CA GLY A 392 13.96 26.00 -64.00
C GLY A 392 14.64 24.83 -64.70
N HIS A 393 15.51 24.12 -63.99
CA HIS A 393 16.19 22.91 -64.47
C HIS A 393 15.49 21.63 -63.97
N ILE A 394 15.80 20.49 -64.60
CA ILE A 394 15.31 19.19 -64.12
C ILE A 394 15.94 18.88 -62.76
N ARG A 395 15.10 18.49 -61.80
CA ARG A 395 15.54 18.17 -60.43
C ARG A 395 16.22 16.81 -60.41
N CYS A 396 17.41 16.74 -59.83
CA CYS A 396 18.20 15.52 -59.70
C CYS A 396 18.57 15.28 -58.24
N PHE A 397 18.07 14.19 -57.66
CA PHE A 397 18.36 13.74 -56.30
C PHE A 397 19.28 12.53 -56.35
N ALA A 398 20.31 12.51 -55.50
CA ALA A 398 21.15 11.35 -55.29
C ALA A 398 20.71 10.63 -54.01
N TYR A 399 20.31 9.37 -54.11
CA TYR A 399 20.00 8.51 -52.96
C TYR A 399 21.16 7.53 -52.77
N VAL A 400 21.92 7.73 -51.71
CA VAL A 400 23.31 7.27 -51.60
C VAL A 400 23.45 6.37 -50.37
N ASN A 401 23.94 5.15 -50.57
CA ASN A 401 24.38 4.29 -49.48
C ASN A 401 25.84 4.62 -49.10
N GLN A 402 26.05 5.23 -47.95
CA GLN A 402 27.38 5.73 -47.57
C GLN A 402 28.35 4.56 -47.34
N ASN A 403 27.86 3.44 -46.83
CA ASN A 403 28.70 2.27 -46.54
C ASN A 403 29.29 1.61 -47.80
N GLU A 404 28.66 1.78 -48.97
CA GLU A 404 29.05 1.13 -50.22
C GLU A 404 29.88 2.05 -51.15
N ILE A 405 29.74 3.37 -51.01
CA ILE A 405 30.34 4.37 -51.92
C ILE A 405 31.67 4.95 -51.40
N VAL A 406 31.89 4.91 -50.08
CA VAL A 406 33.03 5.56 -49.40
C VAL A 406 34.42 5.06 -49.86
N ASN A 407 34.50 3.94 -50.57
CA ASN A 407 35.80 3.42 -51.03
C ASN A 407 36.41 4.24 -52.19
N ASP A 408 35.58 4.86 -53.04
CA ASP A 408 36.05 5.52 -54.28
C ASP A 408 35.55 6.98 -54.44
N TYR A 409 34.57 7.43 -53.64
CA TYR A 409 33.97 8.76 -53.75
C TYR A 409 33.71 9.38 -52.36
N GLU A 410 33.90 10.70 -52.25
CA GLU A 410 33.58 11.50 -51.06
C GLU A 410 32.23 12.20 -51.27
N VAL A 411 31.33 12.11 -50.27
CA VAL A 411 29.98 12.68 -50.36
C VAL A 411 29.88 13.91 -49.46
N ASP A 412 29.65 15.07 -50.06
CA ASP A 412 29.44 16.34 -49.35
C ASP A 412 27.95 16.70 -49.34
N TYR A 413 27.28 16.42 -48.23
CA TYR A 413 25.87 16.74 -48.02
C TYR A 413 25.58 18.24 -47.91
N MET A 414 26.57 19.05 -47.52
CA MET A 414 26.40 20.50 -47.32
C MET A 414 26.47 21.25 -48.65
N ASN A 415 27.45 20.92 -49.48
CA ASN A 415 27.60 21.48 -50.83
C ASN A 415 26.81 20.70 -51.90
N LYS A 416 26.11 19.63 -51.49
CA LYS A 416 25.25 18.79 -52.34
C LYS A 416 26.00 18.23 -53.54
N CYS A 417 27.23 17.76 -53.30
CA CYS A 417 28.05 17.16 -54.34
C CYS A 417 28.68 15.83 -53.94
N ILE A 418 28.91 14.98 -54.95
CA ILE A 418 29.70 13.75 -54.84
C ILE A 418 31.02 14.04 -55.55
N ILE A 419 32.13 13.89 -54.84
CA ILE A 419 33.49 14.16 -55.32
C ILE A 419 34.14 12.83 -55.64
N GLY A 420 34.50 12.63 -56.92
CA GLY A 420 35.28 11.49 -57.36
C GLY A 420 36.53 11.91 -58.11
N ASP A 421 37.26 10.93 -58.64
CA ASP A 421 38.51 11.14 -59.39
C ASP A 421 38.36 12.07 -60.60
N THR A 422 37.16 12.14 -61.19
CA THR A 422 36.88 12.92 -62.40
C THR A 422 36.34 14.32 -62.12
N GLY A 423 36.13 14.68 -60.85
CA GLY A 423 35.63 15.99 -60.42
C GLY A 423 34.43 15.90 -59.46
N ALA A 424 33.83 17.06 -59.19
CA ALA A 424 32.65 17.19 -58.33
C ALA A 424 31.35 17.16 -59.16
N PHE A 425 30.43 16.30 -58.75
CA PHE A 425 29.11 16.12 -59.35
C PHE A 425 28.04 16.74 -58.44
N TYR A 426 27.34 17.77 -58.92
CA TYR A 426 26.34 18.51 -58.13
C TYR A 426 24.93 17.96 -58.33
N PHE A 427 24.15 17.96 -57.25
CA PHE A 427 22.75 17.53 -57.21
C PHE A 427 21.90 18.60 -56.51
N ASN A 428 20.59 18.61 -56.80
CA ASN A 428 19.65 19.45 -56.05
C ASN A 428 19.56 19.01 -54.58
N ARG A 429 19.69 17.69 -54.34
CA ARG A 429 19.73 17.11 -53.00
C ARG A 429 20.51 15.78 -53.00
N ILE A 430 21.25 15.53 -51.93
CA ILE A 430 21.89 14.24 -51.65
C ILE A 430 21.27 13.67 -50.39
N LEU A 431 20.79 12.44 -50.47
CA LEU A 431 19.96 11.79 -49.47
C LEU A 431 20.65 10.51 -48.97
N PRO A 432 20.99 10.42 -47.67
CA PRO A 432 21.64 9.24 -47.11
C PRO A 432 20.63 8.11 -46.91
N ARG A 433 20.82 6.99 -47.61
CA ARG A 433 19.99 5.78 -47.54
C ARG A 433 20.02 5.12 -46.15
N ASP A 434 21.13 5.24 -45.43
CA ASP A 434 21.27 4.69 -44.08
C ASP A 434 20.41 5.40 -43.02
N LEU A 435 20.05 6.68 -43.26
CA LEU A 435 19.29 7.50 -42.31
C LEU A 435 17.85 7.75 -42.76
N MET A 436 17.53 7.47 -44.02
CA MET A 436 16.24 7.77 -44.63
C MET A 436 15.70 6.52 -45.33
N SER A 437 14.53 6.05 -44.90
CA SER A 437 13.82 4.97 -45.58
C SER A 437 13.21 5.44 -46.92
N PRO A 438 12.92 4.53 -47.86
CA PRO A 438 12.20 4.83 -49.10
C PRO A 438 10.87 5.58 -48.89
N SER A 439 10.07 5.21 -47.89
CA SER A 439 8.83 5.91 -47.58
C SER A 439 9.09 7.34 -47.10
N ASN A 440 10.15 7.56 -46.30
CA ASN A 440 10.56 8.89 -45.86
C ASN A 440 11.12 9.73 -47.02
N LEU A 441 11.86 9.12 -47.95
CA LEU A 441 12.33 9.78 -49.17
C LEU A 441 11.14 10.39 -49.94
N PHE A 442 10.07 9.62 -50.14
CA PHE A 442 8.91 10.14 -50.85
C PHE A 442 8.12 11.15 -50.03
N ASN A 443 7.75 10.82 -48.80
CA ASN A 443 6.94 11.69 -47.94
C ASN A 443 7.63 13.03 -47.62
N ASN A 444 8.92 12.99 -47.32
CA ASN A 444 9.63 14.17 -46.81
C ASN A 444 10.26 14.97 -47.95
N GLU A 445 10.91 14.31 -48.91
CA GLU A 445 11.76 14.98 -49.90
C GLU A 445 11.06 15.19 -51.24
N CYS A 446 10.36 14.17 -51.76
CA CYS A 446 9.74 14.23 -53.09
C CYS A 446 8.31 14.79 -53.08
N PHE A 447 7.56 14.62 -51.99
CA PHE A 447 6.16 15.02 -51.94
C PHE A 447 5.98 16.54 -52.04
N THR A 448 6.94 17.32 -51.52
CA THR A 448 6.93 18.79 -51.68
C THR A 448 6.89 19.20 -53.15
N PHE A 449 7.62 18.47 -54.01
CA PHE A 449 7.60 18.68 -55.46
C PHE A 449 6.26 18.28 -56.08
N ILE A 450 5.73 17.10 -55.72
CA ILE A 450 4.43 16.61 -56.23
C ILE A 450 3.31 17.58 -55.85
N ASP A 451 3.23 17.97 -54.58
CA ASP A 451 2.23 18.89 -54.04
C ASP A 451 2.29 20.26 -54.74
N SER A 452 3.50 20.78 -55.01
CA SER A 452 3.66 22.02 -55.79
C SER A 452 3.11 21.87 -57.22
N CYS A 453 3.44 20.77 -57.91
CA CYS A 453 2.95 20.50 -59.26
C CYS A 453 1.43 20.40 -59.33
N LEU A 454 0.82 19.68 -58.39
CA LEU A 454 -0.63 19.50 -58.33
C LEU A 454 -1.35 20.81 -57.99
N LYS A 455 -0.82 21.63 -57.07
CA LYS A 455 -1.36 22.98 -56.78
C LYS A 455 -1.36 23.88 -58.01
N ASP A 456 -0.33 23.77 -58.83
CA ASP A 456 -0.20 24.49 -60.10
C ASP A 456 -0.99 23.86 -61.25
N LYS A 457 -1.70 22.74 -61.02
CA LYS A 457 -2.44 21.96 -62.03
C LYS A 457 -1.55 21.47 -63.17
N LYS A 458 -0.34 21.05 -62.84
CA LYS A 458 0.66 20.52 -63.76
C LYS A 458 0.87 19.03 -63.48
N SER A 459 0.93 18.25 -64.56
CA SER A 459 1.33 16.85 -64.49
C SER A 459 2.84 16.74 -64.30
N CYS A 460 3.28 15.81 -63.46
CA CYS A 460 4.68 15.64 -63.10
C CYS A 460 5.13 14.18 -63.25
N ASN A 461 6.45 13.97 -63.26
CA ASN A 461 7.04 12.65 -63.23
C ASN A 461 8.20 12.55 -62.22
N ILE A 462 8.32 11.36 -61.66
CA ILE A 462 9.44 10.92 -60.83
C ILE A 462 10.07 9.71 -61.51
N ILE A 463 11.36 9.80 -61.83
CA ILE A 463 12.12 8.73 -62.48
C ILE A 463 13.12 8.19 -61.46
N SER A 464 12.94 6.94 -61.03
CA SER A 464 13.89 6.22 -60.18
C SER A 464 14.77 5.32 -61.04
N ILE A 465 16.09 5.45 -60.85
CA ILE A 465 17.11 4.68 -61.58
C ILE A 465 17.78 3.69 -60.63
N ASN A 466 17.85 2.42 -61.01
CA ASN A 466 18.56 1.32 -60.33
C ASN A 466 17.98 0.74 -59.02
N ASP A 467 16.96 1.32 -58.39
CA ASP A 467 16.33 0.72 -57.18
C ASP A 467 14.82 0.63 -57.29
N ASP A 468 14.22 -0.52 -56.95
CA ASP A 468 12.79 -0.76 -57.12
C ASP A 468 11.97 -0.12 -55.98
N LEU A 469 11.67 1.16 -56.14
CA LEU A 469 10.91 1.96 -55.17
C LEU A 469 9.40 1.99 -55.44
N ARG A 470 8.88 1.12 -56.34
CA ARG A 470 7.48 1.18 -56.80
C ARG A 470 6.48 0.96 -55.68
N LYS A 471 6.76 0.01 -54.80
CA LYS A 471 5.87 -0.33 -53.69
C LYS A 471 5.78 0.81 -52.69
N ASP A 472 6.93 1.35 -52.28
CA ASP A 472 6.99 2.48 -51.36
C ASP A 472 6.33 3.73 -51.94
N PHE A 473 6.48 3.95 -53.25
CA PHE A 473 5.79 5.05 -53.94
C PHE A 473 4.27 4.87 -53.98
N LEU A 474 3.79 3.66 -54.29
CA LEU A 474 2.35 3.33 -54.28
C LEU A 474 1.74 3.57 -52.90
N GLU A 475 2.39 3.06 -51.85
CA GLU A 475 1.97 3.24 -50.46
C GLU A 475 1.95 4.73 -50.08
N THR A 476 2.97 5.49 -50.46
CA THR A 476 3.06 6.93 -50.20
C THR A 476 1.92 7.71 -50.87
N ILE A 477 1.63 7.45 -52.15
CA ILE A 477 0.52 8.12 -52.86
C ILE A 477 -0.83 7.75 -52.24
N HIS A 478 -1.02 6.49 -51.86
CA HIS A 478 -2.25 6.06 -51.21
C HIS A 478 -2.47 6.73 -49.85
N GLU A 479 -1.42 6.88 -49.05
CA GLU A 479 -1.48 7.58 -47.75
C GLU A 479 -1.79 9.07 -47.92
N GLN A 480 -1.09 9.75 -48.84
CA GLN A 480 -1.20 11.20 -49.03
C GLN A 480 -2.52 11.62 -49.70
N PHE A 481 -3.10 10.77 -50.54
CA PHE A 481 -4.33 11.04 -51.29
C PHE A 481 -5.51 10.16 -50.86
N CYS A 482 -5.54 9.68 -49.62
CA CYS A 482 -6.59 8.79 -49.11
C CYS A 482 -8.03 9.33 -49.24
N GLU A 483 -8.21 10.65 -49.29
CA GLU A 483 -9.53 11.29 -49.47
C GLU A 483 -9.87 11.58 -50.94
N SER A 484 -8.92 11.39 -51.86
CA SER A 484 -9.08 11.67 -53.29
C SER A 484 -9.30 10.39 -54.08
N LYS A 485 -10.09 10.48 -55.16
CA LYS A 485 -10.20 9.37 -56.11
C LYS A 485 -8.90 9.30 -56.92
N VAL A 486 -8.16 8.20 -56.80
CA VAL A 486 -6.93 7.96 -57.56
C VAL A 486 -7.08 6.70 -58.40
N LEU A 487 -6.89 6.84 -59.72
CA LEU A 487 -6.83 5.69 -60.64
C LEU A 487 -5.39 5.44 -61.06
N VAL A 488 -5.00 4.18 -61.14
CA VAL A 488 -3.64 3.77 -61.49
C VAL A 488 -3.65 2.94 -62.77
N GLN A 489 -2.70 3.23 -63.66
CA GLN A 489 -2.31 2.39 -64.78
C GLN A 489 -0.87 1.92 -64.56
N MET A 490 -0.60 0.64 -64.81
CA MET A 490 0.76 0.08 -64.73
C MET A 490 1.12 -0.60 -66.04
N VAL A 491 2.19 -0.14 -66.68
CA VAL A 491 2.68 -0.69 -67.95
C VAL A 491 4.18 -0.92 -67.91
N VAL A 492 4.65 -1.90 -68.66
CA VAL A 492 6.07 -2.15 -68.89
C VAL A 492 6.37 -1.91 -70.36
N LEU A 493 7.30 -1.00 -70.62
CA LEU A 493 7.76 -0.62 -71.95
C LEU A 493 9.10 -1.27 -72.25
N ASN A 494 9.19 -1.93 -73.40
CA ASN A 494 10.39 -2.60 -73.89
C ASN A 494 10.65 -2.20 -75.35
N ASP A 495 11.92 -2.04 -75.71
CA ASP A 495 12.34 -1.86 -77.10
C ASP A 495 12.52 -3.22 -77.81
N ASP A 496 13.01 -4.22 -77.09
CA ASP A 496 13.37 -5.54 -77.65
C ASP A 496 12.23 -6.58 -77.55
N ASP A 497 11.28 -6.38 -76.62
CA ASP A 497 10.14 -7.27 -76.34
C ASP A 497 8.81 -6.51 -76.47
N LEU A 498 7.68 -7.23 -76.55
CA LEU A 498 6.35 -6.61 -76.54
C LEU A 498 6.10 -5.87 -75.21
N SER A 499 5.64 -4.62 -75.32
CA SER A 499 5.20 -3.84 -74.17
C SER A 499 3.90 -4.41 -73.59
N LYS A 500 3.76 -4.43 -72.26
CA LYS A 500 2.68 -5.14 -71.55
C LYS A 500 1.92 -4.26 -70.57
N ASP A 501 0.62 -4.50 -70.45
CA ASP A 501 -0.21 -3.99 -69.36
C ASP A 501 -0.11 -4.94 -68.16
N MET A 502 0.33 -4.44 -67.01
CA MET A 502 0.55 -5.22 -65.80
C MET A 502 -0.75 -5.47 -65.00
N LEU A 503 -1.81 -4.70 -65.27
CA LEU A 503 -3.11 -4.82 -64.59
C LEU A 503 -4.08 -5.74 -65.34
N ASN A 504 -3.75 -6.09 -66.59
CA ASN A 504 -4.53 -6.99 -67.42
C ASN A 504 -3.84 -8.36 -67.53
N SER A 505 -4.60 -9.43 -67.33
CA SER A 505 -4.08 -10.80 -67.46
C SER A 505 -4.07 -11.31 -68.91
N GLN A 506 -4.61 -10.53 -69.86
CA GLN A 506 -4.62 -10.83 -71.29
C GLN A 506 -3.58 -9.98 -72.01
N ASP A 507 -2.63 -10.63 -72.70
CA ASP A 507 -1.65 -9.97 -73.58
C ASP A 507 -2.42 -9.23 -74.69
N SER A 508 -2.47 -7.90 -74.60
CA SER A 508 -3.08 -7.00 -75.58
C SER A 508 -2.04 -5.99 -76.03
N ASP A 509 -2.05 -5.62 -77.31
CA ASP A 509 -1.11 -4.64 -77.87
C ASP A 509 -1.28 -3.29 -77.17
N LEU A 510 -0.27 -2.87 -76.42
CA LEU A 510 -0.26 -1.59 -75.72
C LEU A 510 -0.03 -0.45 -76.73
N SER A 511 -0.99 0.47 -76.81
CA SER A 511 -0.82 1.72 -77.57
C SER A 511 -0.83 2.93 -76.62
N ALA A 512 0.08 3.86 -76.85
CA ALA A 512 0.18 5.12 -76.13
C ALA A 512 -0.14 6.29 -77.06
N VAL A 513 -1.01 7.20 -76.60
CA VAL A 513 -1.30 8.46 -77.28
C VAL A 513 -0.60 9.57 -76.52
N ILE A 514 0.29 10.29 -77.22
CA ILE A 514 1.08 11.38 -76.64
C ILE A 514 0.40 12.70 -77.01
N ASP A 515 -0.46 13.21 -76.12
CA ASP A 515 -1.17 14.47 -76.27
C ASP A 515 -0.39 15.65 -75.66
N GLU A 516 -0.70 16.90 -76.04
CA GLU A 516 0.04 18.11 -75.66
C GLU A 516 0.20 18.27 -74.13
N LYS A 517 -0.72 17.72 -73.33
CA LYS A 517 -0.76 17.86 -71.87
C LYS A 517 -0.64 16.55 -71.09
N CYS A 518 -0.68 15.40 -71.75
CA CYS A 518 -0.75 14.10 -71.09
C CYS A 518 -0.22 12.97 -72.00
N ILE A 519 0.32 11.91 -71.38
CA ILE A 519 0.57 10.65 -72.06
C ILE A 519 -0.49 9.66 -71.59
N ASP A 520 -1.34 9.23 -72.52
CA ASP A 520 -2.44 8.30 -72.24
C ASP A 520 -2.12 6.90 -72.76
N PHE A 521 -2.19 5.92 -71.87
CA PHE A 521 -2.09 4.51 -72.23
C PHE A 521 -3.48 3.92 -72.40
N HIS A 522 -3.68 3.16 -73.48
CA HIS A 522 -4.86 2.29 -73.65
C HIS A 522 -4.68 1.01 -72.84
N SER A 523 -4.48 1.15 -71.53
CA SER A 523 -4.33 0.08 -70.56
C SER A 523 -5.43 0.12 -69.51
N LYS A 524 -5.62 -0.98 -68.78
CA LYS A 524 -6.60 -1.08 -67.71
C LYS A 524 -6.30 -0.07 -66.60
N ARG A 525 -7.36 0.56 -66.09
CA ARG A 525 -7.33 1.51 -64.97
C ARG A 525 -7.99 0.87 -63.76
N LEU A 526 -7.33 0.91 -62.61
CA LEU A 526 -7.88 0.38 -61.35
C LEU A 526 -7.76 1.44 -60.23
N PRO A 527 -8.67 1.42 -59.24
CA PRO A 527 -8.48 2.17 -58.00
C PRO A 527 -7.17 1.76 -57.30
N ILE A 528 -6.50 2.72 -56.67
CA ILE A 528 -5.17 2.52 -56.05
C ILE A 528 -5.14 1.38 -55.02
N GLU A 529 -6.25 1.15 -54.32
CA GLU A 529 -6.39 0.12 -53.27
C GLU A 529 -6.29 -1.31 -53.82
N GLU A 530 -6.65 -1.49 -55.09
CA GLU A 530 -6.68 -2.81 -55.76
C GLU A 530 -5.35 -3.15 -56.42
N VAL A 531 -4.41 -2.21 -56.49
CA VAL A 531 -3.21 -2.30 -57.35
C VAL A 531 -2.04 -2.99 -56.68
N GLY A 532 -1.95 -2.97 -55.34
CA GLY A 532 -0.80 -3.49 -54.59
C GLY A 532 -0.45 -4.95 -54.88
N SER A 533 -1.44 -5.79 -55.21
CA SER A 533 -1.24 -7.21 -55.53
C SER A 533 -0.59 -7.47 -56.91
N PHE A 534 -0.50 -6.46 -57.78
CA PHE A 534 0.02 -6.59 -59.14
C PHE A 534 1.50 -6.19 -59.26
N ILE A 535 2.12 -5.68 -58.19
CA ILE A 535 3.55 -5.35 -58.17
C ILE A 535 4.38 -6.63 -58.06
N GLN A 536 4.98 -7.05 -59.17
CA GLN A 536 5.90 -8.19 -59.23
C GLN A 536 7.37 -7.74 -59.16
N PRO A 537 8.23 -8.39 -58.36
CA PRO A 537 9.66 -8.12 -58.37
C PRO A 537 10.33 -8.68 -59.64
N ASN A 538 11.37 -8.00 -60.13
CA ASN A 538 12.19 -8.37 -61.31
C ASN A 538 11.46 -8.31 -62.66
N PHE A 539 11.59 -7.19 -63.36
CA PHE A 539 11.09 -7.00 -64.73
C PHE A 539 12.22 -6.51 -65.64
N LYS A 540 12.12 -6.83 -66.93
CA LYS A 540 12.97 -6.26 -67.98
C LYS A 540 12.21 -5.11 -68.64
N GLY A 541 12.89 -3.98 -68.81
CA GLY A 541 12.34 -2.77 -69.42
C GLY A 541 12.10 -1.63 -68.46
N ILE A 542 11.38 -0.62 -68.93
CA ILE A 542 10.97 0.55 -68.16
C ILE A 542 9.56 0.33 -67.64
N HIS A 543 9.39 0.39 -66.32
CA HIS A 543 8.09 0.29 -65.70
C HIS A 543 7.51 1.67 -65.45
N VAL A 544 6.27 1.87 -65.84
CA VAL A 544 5.56 3.15 -65.74
C VAL A 544 4.30 2.93 -64.92
N MET A 545 4.18 3.66 -63.82
CA MET A 545 2.95 3.81 -63.06
C MET A 545 2.40 5.20 -63.31
N LYS A 546 1.21 5.30 -63.90
CA LYS A 546 0.49 6.56 -64.06
C LYS A 546 -0.60 6.62 -63.00
N PHE A 547 -0.60 7.68 -62.20
CA PHE A 547 -1.63 7.98 -61.21
C PHE A 547 -2.44 9.17 -61.70
N GLU A 548 -3.75 8.99 -61.85
CA GLU A 548 -4.71 10.03 -62.18
C GLU A 548 -5.38 10.48 -60.87
N VAL A 549 -5.00 11.65 -60.37
CA VAL A 549 -5.53 12.22 -59.13
C VAL A 549 -6.67 13.17 -59.50
N PHE A 550 -7.90 12.85 -59.08
CA PHE A 550 -9.09 13.63 -59.47
C PHE A 550 -9.37 14.76 -58.48
N SER A 551 -9.25 16.00 -58.97
CA SER A 551 -9.69 17.21 -58.27
C SER A 551 -11.22 17.38 -58.32
N SER A 552 -11.87 16.81 -59.34
CA SER A 552 -13.33 16.76 -59.54
C SER A 552 -13.65 15.64 -60.55
N ASP A 553 -14.92 15.25 -60.72
CA ASP A 553 -15.30 14.10 -61.59
C ASP A 553 -14.77 14.16 -63.04
N GLU A 554 -14.48 15.36 -63.56
CA GLU A 554 -14.01 15.57 -64.94
C GLU A 554 -12.57 16.13 -65.05
N LYS A 555 -11.91 16.45 -63.94
CA LYS A 555 -10.55 17.04 -63.96
C LYS A 555 -9.61 16.24 -63.09
N PHE A 556 -8.53 15.79 -63.72
CA PHE A 556 -7.46 15.08 -63.06
C PHE A 556 -6.10 15.61 -63.51
N GLU A 557 -5.14 15.49 -62.61
CA GLU A 557 -3.72 15.72 -62.86
C GLU A 557 -3.00 14.37 -62.85
N SER A 558 -1.98 14.20 -63.71
CA SER A 558 -1.27 12.93 -63.83
C SER A 558 0.09 12.97 -63.16
N ILE A 559 0.35 11.99 -62.29
CA ILE A 559 1.67 11.74 -61.71
C ILE A 559 2.23 10.47 -62.34
N PHE A 560 3.40 10.55 -62.95
CA PHE A 560 4.08 9.38 -63.51
C PHE A 560 5.23 8.96 -62.61
N PHE A 561 5.23 7.72 -62.16
CA PHE A 561 6.39 7.11 -61.52
C PHE A 561 7.03 6.09 -62.45
N ILE A 562 8.29 6.30 -62.75
CA ILE A 562 9.02 5.51 -63.74
C ILE A 562 10.19 4.84 -63.05
N GLN A 563 10.24 3.52 -63.15
CA GLN A 563 11.38 2.74 -62.69
C GLN A 563 12.13 2.23 -63.91
N ALA A 564 13.40 2.62 -64.02
CA ALA A 564 14.24 2.26 -65.15
C ALA A 564 15.62 1.73 -64.69
N PRO A 565 16.11 0.61 -65.27
CA PRO A 565 17.48 0.19 -65.04
C PRO A 565 18.47 1.11 -65.77
N MET A 566 19.71 1.19 -65.28
CA MET A 566 20.75 2.04 -65.89
C MET A 566 20.97 1.76 -67.37
N SER A 567 20.90 0.49 -67.81
CA SER A 567 21.10 0.12 -69.22
C SER A 567 20.08 0.78 -70.16
N GLU A 568 18.84 0.96 -69.70
CA GLU A 568 17.79 1.65 -70.46
C GLU A 568 17.96 3.17 -70.36
N MET A 569 18.37 3.69 -69.20
CA MET A 569 18.61 5.12 -69.00
C MET A 569 19.86 5.63 -69.73
N GLN A 570 20.87 4.79 -69.98
CA GLN A 570 22.01 5.17 -70.81
C GLN A 570 21.60 5.49 -72.26
N LYS A 571 20.47 4.96 -72.74
CA LYS A 571 19.87 5.33 -74.04
C LYS A 571 19.37 6.79 -74.06
N LEU A 572 19.27 7.46 -72.90
CA LEU A 572 18.98 8.90 -72.80
C LEU A 572 20.21 9.79 -73.03
N ASN A 573 21.45 9.29 -72.84
CA ASN A 573 22.66 10.09 -73.07
C ASN A 573 22.80 10.56 -74.53
N THR A 574 22.11 9.90 -75.46
CA THR A 574 22.06 10.22 -76.88
C THR A 574 20.89 11.14 -77.27
N ILE A 575 19.97 11.47 -76.35
CA ILE A 575 18.80 12.28 -76.66
C ILE A 575 19.19 13.76 -76.70
N ARG A 576 19.35 14.27 -77.92
CA ARG A 576 19.25 15.69 -78.19
C ARG A 576 17.76 16.04 -78.19
N LEU A 577 17.32 16.90 -77.27
CA LEU A 577 15.91 17.36 -77.18
C LEU A 577 15.33 17.89 -78.51
N THR A 578 16.19 18.21 -79.48
CA THR A 578 15.87 18.73 -80.82
C THR A 578 15.72 17.67 -81.92
N GLU A 579 16.10 16.41 -81.70
CA GLU A 579 16.04 15.34 -82.71
C GLU A 579 15.05 14.24 -82.27
N PRO A 580 14.27 13.65 -83.19
CA PRO A 580 13.33 12.58 -82.85
C PRO A 580 14.08 11.30 -82.45
N ALA A 581 13.75 10.74 -81.29
CA ALA A 581 14.34 9.51 -80.80
C ALA A 581 14.08 8.29 -81.71
N ALA A 582 15.04 7.36 -81.74
CA ALA A 582 15.02 6.21 -82.63
C ALA A 582 14.15 5.04 -82.15
N THR A 583 13.85 4.96 -80.85
CA THR A 583 13.07 3.84 -80.26
C THR A 583 11.80 4.33 -79.54
N PRO A 584 10.76 3.49 -79.42
CA PRO A 584 9.53 3.84 -78.71
C PRO A 584 9.77 4.23 -77.24
N VAL A 585 10.66 3.51 -76.54
CA VAL A 585 11.01 3.82 -75.15
C VAL A 585 11.71 5.18 -75.04
N ALA A 586 12.68 5.45 -75.92
CA ALA A 586 13.37 6.74 -75.94
C ALA A 586 12.42 7.89 -76.32
N THR A 587 11.46 7.66 -77.23
CA THR A 587 10.42 8.64 -77.60
C THR A 587 9.51 8.96 -76.42
N PHE A 588 9.12 7.93 -75.65
CA PHE A 588 8.33 8.10 -74.44
C PHE A 588 9.07 8.91 -73.38
N LEU A 589 10.32 8.53 -73.07
CA LEU A 589 11.15 9.25 -72.09
C LEU A 589 11.42 10.71 -72.52
N GLN A 590 11.75 10.95 -73.80
CA GLN A 590 11.93 12.30 -74.33
C GLN A 590 10.63 13.12 -74.19
N SER A 591 9.47 12.52 -74.45
CA SER A 591 8.18 13.19 -74.30
C SER A 591 7.86 13.55 -72.86
N LEU A 592 8.22 12.70 -71.89
CA LEU A 592 8.08 12.99 -70.46
C LEU A 592 8.92 14.20 -70.05
N LEU A 593 10.21 14.20 -70.38
CA LEU A 593 11.14 15.28 -69.99
C LEU A 593 10.79 16.63 -70.66
N LEU A 594 10.17 16.61 -71.85
CA LEU A 594 9.78 17.82 -72.58
C LEU A 594 8.44 18.42 -72.14
N ARG A 595 7.50 17.60 -71.65
CA ARG A 595 6.11 18.01 -71.43
C ARG A 595 5.70 18.06 -69.97
N LEU A 596 6.34 17.27 -69.13
CA LEU A 596 5.99 17.13 -67.71
C LEU A 596 7.12 17.65 -66.83
N GLN A 597 6.78 18.16 -65.65
CA GLN A 597 7.81 18.51 -64.69
C GLN A 597 8.51 17.26 -64.18
N SER A 598 9.84 17.22 -64.29
CA SER A 598 10.63 16.03 -63.97
C SER A 598 11.44 16.16 -62.69
N LEU A 599 11.44 15.09 -61.91
CA LEU A 599 12.37 14.81 -60.81
C LEU A 599 13.00 13.45 -61.02
N ILE A 600 14.31 13.35 -60.92
CA ILE A 600 15.07 12.12 -61.16
C ILE A 600 15.80 11.73 -59.88
N ILE A 601 15.63 10.48 -59.45
CA ILE A 601 16.27 9.88 -58.28
C ILE A 601 17.32 8.89 -58.79
N PHE A 602 18.58 9.20 -58.55
CA PHE A 602 19.71 8.35 -58.85
C PHE A 602 20.05 7.53 -57.62
N ASN A 603 19.79 6.22 -57.66
CA ASN A 603 20.14 5.32 -56.58
C ASN A 603 21.57 4.81 -56.79
N PHE A 604 22.44 5.14 -55.84
CA PHE A 604 23.83 4.74 -55.86
C PHE A 604 24.04 3.64 -54.81
N ASP A 605 24.17 2.41 -55.30
CA ASP A 605 24.54 1.21 -54.51
C ASP A 605 25.98 0.76 -54.84
N THR A 606 26.49 1.19 -56.00
CA THR A 606 27.89 0.97 -56.41
C THR A 606 28.45 2.24 -57.05
N PRO A 607 29.77 2.47 -56.97
CA PRO A 607 30.42 3.59 -57.63
C PRO A 607 30.37 3.43 -59.16
N ASP A 608 29.35 4.02 -59.79
CA ASP A 608 29.21 4.05 -61.25
C ASP A 608 29.42 5.47 -61.81
N ALA A 609 30.60 5.69 -62.40
CA ALA A 609 30.95 6.94 -63.04
C ALA A 609 30.00 7.32 -64.21
N SER A 610 29.39 6.32 -64.87
CA SER A 610 28.44 6.57 -65.96
C SER A 610 27.12 7.14 -65.45
N LEU A 611 26.69 6.75 -64.24
CA LEU A 611 25.47 7.26 -63.58
C LEU A 611 25.69 8.70 -63.11
N LEU A 612 26.87 8.99 -62.57
CA LEU A 612 27.28 10.35 -62.20
C LEU A 612 27.34 11.28 -63.43
N GLN A 613 27.89 10.84 -64.56
CA GLN A 613 27.92 11.62 -65.79
C GLN A 613 26.52 11.86 -66.39
N LEU A 614 25.65 10.84 -66.35
CA LEU A 614 24.26 10.95 -66.77
C LEU A 614 23.52 12.00 -65.93
N SER A 615 23.74 12.02 -64.61
CA SER A 615 23.10 13.00 -63.72
C SER A 615 23.43 14.45 -64.09
N GLN A 616 24.68 14.75 -64.46
CA GLN A 616 25.09 16.10 -64.87
C GLN A 616 24.53 16.51 -66.21
N THR A 617 24.34 15.55 -67.11
CA THR A 617 23.77 15.80 -68.44
C THR A 617 22.30 16.14 -68.31
N LEU A 618 21.55 15.39 -67.48
CA LEU A 618 20.13 15.61 -67.25
C LEU A 618 19.84 16.86 -66.42
N HIS A 619 20.67 17.17 -65.42
CA HIS A 619 20.51 18.37 -64.60
C HIS A 619 20.60 19.67 -65.41
N LYS A 620 21.33 19.69 -66.53
CA LYS A 620 21.45 20.89 -67.40
C LYS A 620 20.22 21.13 -68.27
N LEU A 621 19.31 20.17 -68.37
CA LEU A 621 18.12 20.30 -69.20
C LEU A 621 17.09 21.21 -68.53
N PRO A 622 16.39 22.07 -69.30
CA PRO A 622 15.33 22.90 -68.75
C PRO A 622 14.11 22.03 -68.42
N ASN A 623 13.46 22.32 -67.30
CA ASN A 623 12.16 21.77 -66.95
C ASN A 623 11.07 22.56 -67.71
N PRO A 624 10.05 21.91 -68.31
CA PRO A 624 8.93 22.62 -68.92
C PRO A 624 8.21 23.52 -67.89
N LYS A 625 7.91 24.76 -68.31
CA LYS A 625 7.30 25.79 -67.47
C LYS A 625 5.80 25.67 -67.36
#